data_AF-A0A1I1J8J1-F1
#
_entry.id   AF-A0A1I1J8J1-F1
#
_cell.length_a   1.000
_cell.length_b   1.000
_cell.length_c   1.000
_cell.angle_alpha   90.00
_cell.angle_beta   90.00
_cell.angle_gamma   90.00
#
_symmetry.space_group_name_H-M   'P 1'
#
loop_
_entity.id
_entity.type
_entity.pdbx_description
1 polymer ?
#
loop_
_entity_poly.entity_id
_entity_poly.type
_entity_poly.pdbx_seq_one_letter_code
_entity_poly.pdbx_strand_id
1 'polypeptide(L)'
;MENPFISIMQELQELKQMVKLLHESQAETVVGSSDSDFMQLSEAANLLGIAKSTLYKYSCSRKSPFTFYKVGKRLFCKRGELLQYMNESKLLSMEDYANQKLATRRR
;
A
#
# COMPACT_ATOMS: atom_id res chain seq x y z
N MET A 1 25.51 -25.47 41.79
CA MET A 1 24.24 -24.97 41.25
C MET A 1 24.59 -23.96 40.19
N GLU A 2 24.18 -24.18 38.95
CA GLU A 2 24.39 -23.18 37.89
C GLU A 2 23.63 -21.90 38.24
N ASN A 3 24.28 -20.76 38.02
CA ASN A 3 23.73 -19.47 38.39
C ASN A 3 22.54 -19.14 37.46
N PRO A 4 21.32 -18.99 37.99
CA PRO A 4 20.12 -18.78 37.17
C PRO A 4 20.17 -17.50 36.34
N PHE A 5 20.96 -16.50 36.75
CA PHE A 5 21.14 -15.26 36.00
C PHE A 5 21.91 -15.45 34.69
N ILE A 6 22.76 -16.48 34.59
CA ILE A 6 23.53 -16.77 33.37
C ILE A 6 22.60 -17.28 32.27
N SER A 7 21.67 -18.17 32.63
CA SER A 7 20.66 -18.70 31.70
C SER A 7 19.74 -17.58 31.19
N ILE A 8 19.29 -16.68 32.08
CA ILE A 8 18.48 -15.53 31.69
C ILE A 8 19.23 -14.59 30.75
N MET A 9 20.52 -14.35 31.01
CA MET A 9 21.36 -13.52 30.14
C MET A 9 21.55 -14.13 28.75
N GLN A 10 21.73 -15.46 28.66
CA GLN A 10 21.82 -16.17 27.38
C GLN A 10 20.52 -16.07 26.58
N GLU A 11 19.38 -16.34 27.22
CA GLU A 11 18.06 -16.24 26.56
C GLU A 11 17.77 -14.80 26.06
N LEU A 12 18.11 -13.78 26.86
CA LEU A 12 17.97 -12.38 26.45
C LEU A 12 18.86 -12.04 25.24
N GLN A 13 20.05 -12.62 25.17
CA GLN A 13 20.98 -12.40 24.07
C GLN A 13 20.46 -13.07 22.78
N GLU A 14 19.89 -14.27 22.88
CA GLU A 14 19.23 -14.97 21.77
C GLU A 14 18.01 -14.21 21.26
N LEU A 15 17.13 -13.74 22.15
CA LEU A 15 15.97 -12.92 21.82
C LEU A 15 16.38 -11.65 21.05
N LYS A 16 17.44 -10.97 21.51
CA LYS A 16 17.95 -9.76 20.86
C LYS A 16 18.49 -10.05 19.46
N GLN A 17 19.15 -11.19 19.26
CA GLN A 17 19.63 -11.61 17.93
C GLN A 17 18.46 -11.93 17.00
N MET A 18 17.44 -12.64 17.47
CA MET A 18 16.25 -12.94 16.67
C MET A 18 15.51 -11.68 16.23
N VAL A 19 15.32 -10.71 17.13
CA VAL A 19 14.67 -9.42 16.81
C VAL A 19 15.48 -8.66 15.76
N LYS A 20 16.81 -8.67 15.86
CA LYS A 20 17.69 -8.01 14.89
C LYS A 20 17.55 -8.62 13.49
N LEU A 21 17.56 -9.95 13.39
CA LEU A 21 17.36 -10.67 12.12
C LEU A 21 15.98 -10.40 11.50
N LEU A 22 14.92 -10.36 12.32
CA LEU A 22 13.58 -10.00 11.85
C LEU A 22 13.54 -8.57 11.30
N HIS A 23 14.23 -7.63 11.95
CA HIS A 23 14.28 -6.24 11.49
C HIS A 23 15.10 -6.09 10.19
N GLU A 24 16.22 -6.79 10.07
CA GLU A 24 17.04 -6.81 8.85
C GLU A 24 16.29 -7.44 7.68
N SER A 25 15.61 -8.58 7.90
CA SER A 25 14.77 -9.22 6.87
C SER A 25 13.60 -8.34 6.41
N GLN A 26 13.01 -7.55 7.31
CA GLN A 26 11.97 -6.59 6.96
C GLN A 26 12.54 -5.40 6.18
N ALA A 27 13.71 -4.89 6.56
CA ALA A 27 14.37 -3.80 5.84
C ALA A 27 14.69 -4.17 4.39
N GLU A 28 15.09 -5.41 4.11
CA GLU A 28 15.34 -5.90 2.75
C GLU A 28 14.05 -6.02 1.91
N THR A 29 12.90 -6.31 2.53
CA THR A 29 11.60 -6.33 1.83
C THR A 29 11.01 -4.95 1.53
N VAL A 30 11.58 -3.87 2.09
CA VAL A 30 11.08 -2.48 1.98
C VAL A 30 12.01 -1.59 1.13
N VAL A 31 12.96 -2.18 0.38
CA VAL A 31 13.75 -1.42 -0.61
C VAL A 31 12.89 -1.15 -1.86
N GLY A 32 12.05 -0.13 -1.73
CA GLY A 32 11.16 0.38 -2.77
C GLY A 32 10.23 1.50 -2.31
N SER A 33 10.42 2.06 -1.11
CA SER A 33 9.70 3.27 -0.67
C SER A 33 10.58 4.51 -0.85
N SER A 34 11.12 4.70 -2.06
CA SER A 34 11.36 6.07 -2.50
C SER A 34 10.00 6.69 -2.81
N ASP A 35 9.86 8.00 -2.56
CA ASP A 35 8.78 8.87 -3.06
C ASP A 35 8.74 8.91 -4.61
N SER A 36 8.93 7.78 -5.27
CA SER A 36 8.67 7.63 -6.68
C SER A 36 7.18 7.79 -6.87
N ASP A 37 6.81 8.78 -7.69
CA ASP A 37 5.44 9.00 -8.14
C ASP A 37 4.82 7.74 -8.78
N PHE A 38 5.66 6.78 -9.19
CA PHE A 38 5.29 5.56 -9.89
C PHE A 38 5.47 4.33 -9.02
N MET A 39 4.39 3.58 -8.87
CA MET A 39 4.27 2.38 -8.07
C MET A 39 4.13 1.15 -8.97
N GLN A 40 4.71 0.01 -8.57
CA GLN A 40 4.52 -1.23 -9.32
C GLN A 40 3.11 -1.80 -9.11
N LEU A 41 2.66 -2.64 -10.04
CA LEU A 41 1.34 -3.29 -9.96
C LEU A 41 1.11 -4.07 -8.64
N SER A 42 2.15 -4.65 -8.06
CA SER A 42 2.08 -5.36 -6.79
C SER A 42 1.81 -4.43 -5.61
N GLU A 43 2.50 -3.29 -5.57
CA GLU A 43 2.33 -2.28 -4.54
C GLU A 43 0.98 -1.58 -4.69
N ALA A 44 0.55 -1.30 -5.93
CA ALA A 44 -0.76 -0.74 -6.24
C ALA A 44 -1.90 -1.67 -5.81
N ALA A 45 -1.75 -2.98 -6.02
CA ALA A 45 -2.70 -3.99 -5.55
C ALA A 45 -2.82 -3.99 -4.02
N ASN A 46 -1.68 -3.91 -3.31
CA ASN A 46 -1.65 -3.82 -1.86
C ASN A 46 -2.29 -2.51 -1.36
N LEU A 47 -2.03 -1.38 -2.01
CA LEU A 47 -2.56 -0.07 -1.66
C LEU A 47 -4.09 -0.02 -1.81
N LEU A 48 -4.62 -0.55 -2.91
CA LEU A 48 -6.06 -0.58 -3.17
C LEU A 48 -6.79 -1.72 -2.46
N GLY A 49 -6.08 -2.70 -1.87
CA GLY A 49 -6.66 -3.87 -1.25
C GLY A 49 -7.35 -4.84 -2.22
N ILE A 50 -6.92 -4.89 -3.48
CA ILE A 50 -7.51 -5.78 -4.51
C ILE A 50 -6.49 -6.75 -5.08
N ALA A 51 -6.98 -7.87 -5.63
CA ALA A 51 -6.11 -8.89 -6.22
C ALA A 51 -5.34 -8.36 -7.44
N LYS A 52 -4.07 -8.80 -7.61
CA LYS A 52 -3.24 -8.44 -8.78
C LYS A 52 -3.93 -8.78 -10.10
N SER A 53 -4.64 -9.91 -10.16
CA SER A 53 -5.41 -10.34 -11.34
C SER A 53 -6.50 -9.33 -11.74
N THR A 54 -7.14 -8.68 -10.76
CA THR A 54 -8.11 -7.61 -10.99
C THR A 54 -7.42 -6.38 -11.57
N LEU A 55 -6.24 -6.01 -11.05
CA LEU A 55 -5.45 -4.90 -11.62
C LEU A 55 -5.06 -5.15 -13.08
N TYR A 56 -4.64 -6.38 -13.40
CA TYR A 56 -4.35 -6.75 -14.78
C TYR A 56 -5.59 -6.66 -15.69
N LYS A 57 -6.77 -7.07 -15.21
CA LYS A 57 -8.02 -6.87 -15.96
C LYS A 57 -8.30 -5.39 -16.23
N TYR A 58 -8.04 -4.51 -15.27
CA TYR A 58 -8.16 -3.07 -15.47
C TYR A 58 -7.18 -2.55 -16.51
N SER A 59 -5.95 -3.05 -16.53
CA SER A 59 -4.94 -2.64 -17.54
C SER A 59 -5.35 -2.96 -18.98
N CYS A 60 -6.19 -3.98 -19.17
CA CYS A 60 -6.71 -4.37 -20.48
C CYS A 60 -8.06 -3.71 -20.81
N SER A 61 -8.69 -3.01 -19.86
CA SER A 61 -10.00 -2.39 -20.04
C SER A 61 -9.86 -0.97 -20.57
N ARG A 62 -10.67 -0.61 -21.58
CA ARG A 62 -10.76 0.78 -22.08
C ARG A 62 -11.34 1.76 -21.06
N LYS A 63 -11.99 1.26 -19.99
CA LYS A 63 -12.62 2.06 -18.93
C LYS A 63 -11.89 1.86 -17.60
N SER A 64 -10.56 1.87 -17.61
CA SER A 64 -9.78 1.82 -16.37
C SER A 64 -9.94 3.12 -15.59
N PRO A 65 -10.09 3.07 -14.25
CA PRO A 65 -10.16 4.26 -13.41
C PRO A 65 -8.82 4.98 -13.23
N PHE A 66 -7.70 4.35 -13.59
CA PHE A 66 -6.35 4.93 -13.51
C PHE A 66 -5.49 4.53 -14.70
N THR A 67 -4.43 5.30 -14.93
CA THR A 67 -3.53 5.13 -16.07
C THR A 67 -2.45 4.10 -15.74
N PHE A 68 -2.19 3.22 -16.70
CA PHE A 68 -1.10 2.26 -16.63
C PHE A 68 0.05 2.65 -17.55
N TYR A 69 1.25 2.69 -17.00
CA TYR A 69 2.48 2.99 -17.72
C TYR A 69 3.27 1.70 -17.92
N LYS A 70 3.46 1.30 -19.18
CA LYS A 70 4.24 0.11 -19.53
C LYS A 70 5.70 0.48 -19.71
N VAL A 71 6.58 -0.13 -18.91
CA VAL A 71 8.04 0.01 -19.06
C VAL A 71 8.63 -1.39 -19.23
N GLY A 72 9.04 -1.71 -20.45
CA GLY A 72 9.47 -3.05 -20.84
C GLY A 72 8.37 -4.10 -20.62
N LYS A 73 8.63 -5.07 -19.73
CA LYS A 73 7.70 -6.15 -19.34
C LYS A 73 6.90 -5.83 -18.07
N ARG A 74 7.07 -4.65 -17.47
CA ARG A 74 6.44 -4.25 -16.21
C ARG A 74 5.41 -3.15 -16.43
N LEU A 75 4.38 -3.14 -15.58
CA LEU A 75 3.33 -2.12 -15.54
C LEU A 75 3.47 -1.32 -14.24
N PHE A 76 3.37 0.00 -14.38
CA PHE A 76 3.45 0.97 -13.30
C PHE A 76 2.18 1.81 -13.27
N CYS A 77 1.84 2.31 -12.08
CA CYS A 77 0.71 3.20 -11.84
C CYS A 77 1.19 4.43 -11.09
N LYS A 78 0.60 5.59 -11.37
CA LYS A 78 0.92 6.79 -10.60
C LYS A 78 0.22 6.74 -9.25
N ARG A 79 0.97 6.91 -8.15
CA ARG A 79 0.42 6.87 -6.79
C ARG A 79 -0.70 7.89 -6.58
N GLY A 80 -0.53 9.10 -7.11
CA GLY A 80 -1.53 10.18 -7.02
C GLY A 80 -2.88 9.80 -7.63
N GLU A 81 -2.89 9.12 -8.78
CA GLU A 81 -4.13 8.68 -9.43
C GLU A 81 -4.84 7.60 -8.62
N LEU A 82 -4.08 6.67 -8.02
CA LEU A 82 -4.65 5.63 -7.17
C LEU A 82 -5.32 6.23 -5.91
N LEU A 83 -4.67 7.21 -5.29
CA LEU A 83 -5.22 7.90 -4.13
C LEU A 83 -6.44 8.74 -4.50
N GLN A 84 -6.41 9.42 -5.64
CA GLN A 84 -7.57 10.15 -6.16
C GLN A 84 -8.75 9.20 -6.37
N TYR A 85 -8.53 8.05 -7.00
CA TYR A 85 -9.58 7.03 -7.17
C TYR A 85 -10.13 6.50 -5.84
N MET A 86 -9.27 6.29 -4.83
CA MET A 86 -9.74 5.92 -3.48
C MET A 86 -10.60 7.01 -2.84
N ASN A 87 -10.28 8.28 -3.10
CA ASN A 87 -11.03 9.42 -2.57
C ASN A 87 -12.36 9.63 -3.33
N GLU A 88 -12.37 9.42 -4.64
CA GLU A 88 -13.58 9.50 -5.48
C GLU A 88 -14.54 8.33 -5.26
N SER A 89 -14.01 7.14 -4.93
CA SER A 89 -14.81 5.94 -4.65
C SER A 89 -15.35 5.89 -3.21
N LYS A 90 -14.86 6.75 -2.30
CA LYS A 90 -15.62 7.04 -1.08
C LYS A 90 -16.96 7.61 -1.54
N LEU A 91 -18.01 6.80 -1.41
CA LEU A 91 -19.40 7.26 -1.37
C LEU A 91 -19.39 8.60 -0.65
N LEU A 92 -19.85 9.66 -1.34
CA LEU A 92 -19.95 11.00 -0.76
C LEU A 92 -20.39 10.83 0.69
N SER A 93 -19.63 11.37 1.64
CA SER A 93 -20.11 11.44 3.01
C SER A 93 -21.53 12.00 2.97
N MET A 94 -22.42 11.59 3.88
CA MET A 94 -23.76 12.16 3.91
C MET A 94 -23.73 13.70 3.91
N GLU A 95 -22.68 14.30 4.49
CA GLU A 95 -22.38 15.73 4.42
C GLU A 95 -22.08 16.24 3.00
N ASP A 96 -21.19 15.57 2.26
CA ASP A 96 -20.84 15.97 0.90
C ASP A 96 -22.04 15.86 -0.05
N TYR A 97 -22.85 14.81 0.12
CA TYR A 97 -24.09 14.62 -0.62
C TYR A 97 -25.12 15.73 -0.29
N ALA A 98 -25.28 16.05 0.99
CA ALA A 98 -26.17 17.12 1.44
C ALA A 98 -25.74 18.49 0.88
N ASN A 99 -24.45 18.82 0.94
CA ASN A 99 -23.89 20.06 0.40
C ASN A 99 -24.07 20.17 -1.11
N GLN A 100 -23.87 19.08 -1.86
CA GLN A 100 -24.12 19.04 -3.30
C GLN A 100 -25.60 19.28 -3.66
N LYS A 101 -26.54 18.75 -2.87
CA LYS A 101 -27.98 18.98 -3.04
C LYS A 101 -28.43 20.40 -2.69
N LEU A 102 -27.77 21.04 -1.72
CA LEU A 102 -28.05 22.43 -1.34
C LEU A 102 -27.53 23.41 -2.41
N ALA A 103 -26.35 23.13 -3.00
CA ALA A 103 -25.77 23.95 -4.05
C ALA A 103 -26.61 23.94 -5.35
N THR A 104 -27.19 22.78 -5.70
CA THR A 104 -28.04 22.64 -6.89
C THR A 104 -29.43 23.29 -6.75
N ARG A 105 -29.91 23.52 -5.52
CA ARG A 105 -31.18 24.22 -5.24
C ARG A 105 -31.08 25.75 -5.20
N ARG A 106 -29.87 26.31 -5.24
CA ARG A 106 -29.62 27.76 -5.21
C ARG A 106 -29.42 28.40 -6.59
N ARG A 107 -29.70 27.67 -7.67
CA ARG A 107 -29.70 28.18 -9.05
C ARG A 107 -31.11 28.26 -9.60
#